data_AF-A0A959ENA5-F1
#
_entry.id   AF-A0A959ENA5-F1
#
_cell.length_a   1.000
_cell.length_b   1.000
_cell.length_c   1.000
_cell.angle_alpha   90.00
_cell.angle_beta   90.00
_cell.angle_gamma   90.00
#
_symmetry.space_group_name_H-M   'P 1'
#
loop_
_entity.id
_entity.type
_entity.pdbx_description
1 polymer ?
#
loop_
_entity_poly.entity_id
_entity_poly.type
_entity_poly.pdbx_seq_one_letter_code
_entity_poly.pdbx_strand_id
1 'polypeptide(L)'
;MRNKLQKFTDFTNTLLPHETAYLLSIQQFEDDGRLSILQRIDHNSRQIFQFTPYDLDFDKRKYSHLKNWIEERLRAIDVDAHYEWMSELDRKIMTDSILPNEEKELLRAIRQYEHPIFFFTRFFELAQNYRHFLLIRMRYEDHELVDDYLRKYRHLYEQSKEINEKLHQATLDIVKQYAENKAESKQWVQWLTEVFYDEQLDGLNRYLALVRLIFIGFNYRQFDFLQEKFDYLDQLFAKGVYYSKRILLNYYSNRLLLHSKFREFDQAVYYGYLSIRDKNHDYLYYATNLGAVLLRQQKQQEALEVMKEAYPEMKVTKNLHTKIGFVAFYIKCLNKNGRYRSAENYASTFLAAYKKEIFEYRWHIFFSSYLESLIHQSNYRKVLKVVRQNRLLELEKKYQDRANYLPTLLWYNAV
;
A
#
# COMPACT_ATOMS: atom_id res chain seq x y z
N MET A 1 -36.00 9.11 3.07
CA MET A 1 -36.00 8.31 4.32
C MET A 1 -34.55 7.89 4.59
N ARG A 2 -34.01 8.11 5.79
CA ARG A 2 -32.66 7.61 6.14
C ARG A 2 -32.74 6.09 6.28
N ASN A 3 -31.96 5.33 5.52
CA ASN A 3 -31.84 3.88 5.73
C ASN A 3 -31.40 3.62 7.17
N LYS A 4 -32.13 2.75 7.89
CA LYS A 4 -31.73 2.30 9.22
C LYS A 4 -30.32 1.68 9.11
N LEU A 5 -29.48 1.94 10.12
CA LEU A 5 -28.10 1.46 10.20
C LEU A 5 -27.12 1.94 9.10
N GLN A 6 -27.48 2.91 8.24
CA GLN A 6 -26.58 3.37 7.15
C GLN A 6 -25.17 3.72 7.63
N LYS A 7 -25.02 4.49 8.72
CA LYS A 7 -23.69 4.84 9.27
C LYS A 7 -22.87 3.63 9.71
N PHE A 8 -23.54 2.60 10.21
CA PHE A 8 -22.88 1.36 10.62
C PHE A 8 -22.46 0.58 9.38
N THR A 9 -23.35 0.46 8.39
CA THR A 9 -23.05 -0.16 7.09
C THR A 9 -21.86 0.52 6.42
N ASP A 10 -21.88 1.85 6.31
CA ASP A 10 -20.79 2.65 5.73
C ASP A 10 -19.46 2.38 6.45
N PHE A 11 -19.48 2.36 7.79
CA PHE A 11 -18.30 2.01 8.59
C PHE A 11 -17.80 0.59 8.28
N THR A 12 -18.68 -0.41 8.34
CA THR A 12 -18.28 -1.81 8.14
C THR A 12 -17.79 -2.11 6.73
N ASN A 13 -18.24 -1.36 5.72
CA ASN A 13 -17.76 -1.48 4.35
C ASN A 13 -16.31 -1.03 4.18
N THR A 14 -15.77 -0.27 5.14
CA THR A 14 -14.34 0.13 5.16
C THR A 14 -13.44 -0.92 5.80
N LEU A 15 -14.02 -1.93 6.47
CA LEU A 15 -13.26 -2.97 7.15
C LEU A 15 -12.71 -3.98 6.15
N LEU A 16 -11.54 -4.54 6.44
CA LEU A 16 -10.82 -5.49 5.58
C LEU A 16 -10.96 -6.92 6.14
N PRO A 17 -10.90 -7.98 5.30
CA PRO A 17 -11.00 -9.37 5.75
C PRO A 17 -10.07 -9.75 6.89
N HIS A 18 -8.81 -9.29 6.86
CA HIS A 18 -7.84 -9.56 7.93
C HIS A 18 -8.21 -8.86 9.24
N GLU A 19 -8.79 -7.66 9.18
CA GLU A 19 -9.28 -6.95 10.37
C GLU A 19 -10.42 -7.73 11.03
N THR A 20 -11.39 -8.18 10.24
CA THR A 20 -12.54 -8.94 10.77
C THR A 20 -12.15 -10.33 11.25
N ALA A 21 -11.19 -10.98 10.58
CA ALA A 21 -10.62 -12.25 11.03
C ALA A 21 -9.92 -12.11 12.39
N TYR A 22 -9.10 -11.08 12.55
CA TYR A 22 -8.44 -10.77 13.82
C TYR A 22 -9.48 -10.49 14.92
N LEU A 23 -10.48 -9.65 14.64
CA LEU A 23 -11.53 -9.33 15.62
C LEU A 23 -12.31 -10.57 16.05
N LEU A 24 -12.61 -11.49 15.14
CA LEU A 24 -13.24 -12.77 15.46
C LEU A 24 -12.36 -13.69 16.29
N SER A 25 -11.03 -13.62 16.15
CA SER A 25 -10.11 -14.48 16.90
C SER A 25 -9.89 -14.01 18.33
N ILE A 26 -10.07 -12.71 18.61
CA ILE A 26 -9.86 -12.12 19.94
C ILE A 26 -11.16 -11.84 20.72
N GLN A 27 -12.33 -11.94 20.06
CA GLN A 27 -13.60 -11.63 20.73
C GLN A 27 -13.90 -12.62 21.86
N GLN A 28 -14.50 -12.12 22.93
CA GLN A 28 -14.98 -12.89 24.08
C GLN A 28 -16.39 -12.41 24.46
N PHE A 29 -17.28 -12.32 23.47
CA PHE A 29 -18.64 -11.82 23.70
C PHE A 29 -19.50 -12.88 24.40
N GLU A 30 -20.11 -12.50 25.52
CA GLU A 30 -21.17 -13.28 26.16
C GLU A 30 -22.54 -13.09 25.48
N ASP A 31 -22.71 -11.99 24.72
CA ASP A 31 -23.93 -11.67 23.98
C ASP A 31 -23.88 -12.24 22.55
N ASP A 32 -24.62 -13.33 22.32
CA ASP A 32 -24.75 -13.98 21.01
C ASP A 32 -25.15 -13.02 19.89
N GLY A 33 -25.91 -11.95 20.22
CA GLY A 33 -26.29 -10.93 19.24
C GLY A 33 -25.09 -10.14 18.72
N ARG A 34 -24.11 -9.81 19.59
CA ARG A 34 -22.89 -9.11 19.15
C ARG A 34 -22.00 -10.00 18.30
N LEU A 35 -21.89 -11.27 18.67
CA LEU A 35 -21.15 -12.26 17.89
C LEU A 35 -21.78 -12.46 16.50
N SER A 36 -23.10 -12.62 16.43
CA SER A 36 -23.83 -12.72 15.16
C SER A 36 -23.63 -11.51 14.26
N ILE A 37 -23.67 -10.29 14.82
CA ILE A 37 -23.37 -9.07 14.05
C ILE A 37 -21.91 -9.10 13.57
N LEU A 38 -20.92 -9.44 14.42
CA LEU A 38 -19.52 -9.49 14.01
C LEU A 38 -19.25 -10.54 12.92
N GLN A 39 -19.88 -11.71 13.00
CA GLN A 39 -19.83 -12.73 11.95
C GLN A 39 -20.45 -12.24 10.63
N ARG A 40 -21.55 -11.46 10.71
CA ARG A 40 -22.13 -10.80 9.54
C ARG A 40 -21.17 -9.78 8.92
N ILE A 41 -20.46 -9.01 9.74
CA ILE A 41 -19.43 -8.08 9.27
C ILE A 41 -18.32 -8.83 8.55
N ASP A 42 -17.79 -9.91 9.13
CA ASP A 42 -16.74 -10.73 8.51
C ASP A 42 -17.21 -11.38 7.19
N HIS A 43 -18.44 -11.90 7.16
CA HIS A 43 -19.02 -12.42 5.94
C HIS A 43 -19.06 -11.36 4.82
N ASN A 44 -19.58 -10.17 5.13
CA ASN A 44 -19.65 -9.06 4.17
C ASN A 44 -18.27 -8.51 3.78
N SER A 45 -17.29 -8.53 4.70
CA SER A 45 -15.92 -8.07 4.43
C SER A 45 -15.20 -8.98 3.43
N ARG A 46 -15.48 -10.29 3.48
CA ARG A 46 -14.95 -11.34 2.59
C ARG A 46 -15.73 -11.47 1.30
N GLN A 47 -17.06 -11.37 1.33
CA GLN A 47 -17.94 -11.49 0.16
C GLN A 47 -18.17 -10.12 -0.49
N ILE A 48 -17.11 -9.55 -1.03
CA ILE A 48 -17.07 -8.12 -1.43
C ILE A 48 -18.05 -7.76 -2.56
N PHE A 49 -18.55 -8.77 -3.29
CA PHE A 49 -19.52 -8.62 -4.37
C PHE A 49 -20.96 -8.97 -3.96
N GLN A 50 -21.17 -9.45 -2.73
CA GLN A 50 -22.46 -9.89 -2.22
C GLN A 50 -22.67 -9.34 -0.81
N PHE A 51 -23.43 -8.25 -0.71
CA PHE A 51 -23.78 -7.67 0.58
C PHE A 51 -24.99 -8.37 1.19
N THR A 52 -24.83 -8.88 2.41
CA THR A 52 -25.97 -9.35 3.21
C THR A 52 -26.40 -8.29 4.23
N PRO A 53 -27.67 -7.84 4.23
CA PRO A 53 -28.17 -6.85 5.17
C PRO A 53 -27.99 -7.24 6.64
N TYR A 54 -27.83 -6.22 7.49
CA TYR A 54 -27.82 -6.38 8.94
C TYR A 54 -29.23 -6.55 9.50
N ASP A 55 -29.34 -7.31 10.59
CA ASP A 55 -30.61 -7.59 11.25
C ASP A 55 -31.16 -6.35 11.97
N LEU A 56 -32.35 -5.92 11.57
CA LEU A 56 -32.97 -4.70 12.09
C LEU A 56 -33.66 -4.90 13.45
N ASP A 57 -33.77 -6.15 13.93
CA ASP A 57 -34.43 -6.50 15.18
C ASP A 57 -33.50 -6.36 16.39
N PHE A 58 -32.18 -6.32 16.16
CA PHE A 58 -31.22 -6.01 17.23
C PHE A 58 -31.31 -4.54 17.68
N ASP A 59 -31.15 -4.32 19.00
CA ASP A 59 -31.05 -2.97 19.56
C ASP A 59 -29.88 -2.19 18.90
N LYS A 60 -30.19 -0.98 18.43
CA LYS A 60 -29.23 -0.02 17.86
C LYS A 60 -28.00 0.20 18.76
N ARG A 61 -28.14 0.09 20.08
CA ARG A 61 -27.02 0.19 21.03
C ARG A 61 -25.99 -0.91 20.79
N LYS A 62 -26.39 -2.13 20.44
CA LYS A 62 -25.45 -3.23 20.11
C LYS A 62 -24.54 -2.88 18.94
N TYR A 63 -25.11 -2.31 17.87
CA TYR A 63 -24.34 -1.82 16.73
C TYR A 63 -23.35 -0.72 17.11
N SER A 64 -23.77 0.24 17.93
CA SER A 64 -22.87 1.33 18.37
C SER A 64 -21.75 0.83 19.27
N HIS A 65 -22.06 -0.07 20.21
CA HIS A 65 -21.04 -0.66 21.10
C HIS A 65 -20.05 -1.51 20.31
N LEU A 66 -20.53 -2.34 19.38
CA LEU A 66 -19.67 -3.16 18.54
C LEU A 66 -18.78 -2.28 17.66
N LYS A 67 -19.31 -1.22 17.06
CA LYS A 67 -18.52 -0.26 16.30
C LYS A 67 -17.35 0.30 17.14
N ASN A 68 -17.65 0.83 18.33
CA ASN A 68 -16.62 1.41 19.19
C ASN A 68 -15.58 0.37 19.62
N TRP A 69 -16.03 -0.86 19.94
CA TRP A 69 -15.14 -1.96 20.28
C TRP A 69 -14.21 -2.33 19.12
N ILE A 70 -14.72 -2.36 17.88
CA ILE A 70 -13.89 -2.60 16.69
C ILE A 70 -12.83 -1.51 16.53
N GLU A 71 -13.25 -0.24 16.60
CA GLU A 71 -12.33 0.90 16.46
C GLU A 71 -11.23 0.87 17.53
N GLU A 72 -11.58 0.59 18.78
CA GLU A 72 -10.63 0.46 19.90
C GLU A 72 -9.65 -0.70 19.69
N ARG A 73 -10.15 -1.89 19.33
CA ARG A 73 -9.31 -3.10 19.17
C ARG A 73 -8.37 -3.01 17.99
N LEU A 74 -8.80 -2.45 16.86
CA LEU A 74 -7.92 -2.25 15.72
C LEU A 74 -6.90 -1.15 16.01
N ARG A 75 -7.30 -0.05 16.66
CA ARG A 75 -6.35 1.01 17.03
C ARG A 75 -5.27 0.52 17.99
N ALA A 76 -5.60 -0.39 18.91
CA ALA A 76 -4.65 -0.94 19.88
C ALA A 76 -3.50 -1.74 19.25
N ILE A 77 -3.71 -2.32 18.06
CA ILE A 77 -2.67 -3.05 17.32
C ILE A 77 -2.13 -2.28 16.11
N ASP A 78 -2.62 -1.06 15.86
CA ASP A 78 -2.23 -0.26 14.70
C ASP A 78 -0.83 0.33 14.91
N VAL A 79 0.13 -0.14 14.13
CA VAL A 79 1.52 0.30 14.22
C VAL A 79 1.67 1.78 13.87
N ASP A 80 0.85 2.32 12.97
CA ASP A 80 0.89 3.73 12.60
C ASP A 80 0.35 4.60 13.75
N ALA A 81 -0.72 4.15 14.43
CA ALA A 81 -1.23 4.82 15.65
C ALA A 81 -0.21 4.80 16.80
N HIS A 82 0.50 3.67 16.97
CA HIS A 82 1.59 3.58 17.95
C HIS A 82 2.75 4.53 17.61
N TYR A 83 3.10 4.66 16.33
CA TYR A 83 4.12 5.61 15.87
C TYR A 83 3.75 7.07 16.15
N GLU A 84 2.49 7.45 15.90
CA GLU A 84 1.97 8.78 16.19
C GLU A 84 2.07 9.10 17.69
N TRP A 85 1.67 8.17 18.55
CA TRP A 85 1.79 8.29 20.01
C TRP A 85 3.24 8.52 20.44
N MET A 86 4.18 7.70 19.95
CA MET A 86 5.61 7.88 20.27
C MET A 86 6.15 9.23 19.80
N SER A 87 5.78 9.66 18.60
CA SER A 87 6.26 10.92 18.01
C SER A 87 5.78 12.14 18.80
N GLU A 88 4.52 12.11 19.26
CA GLU A 88 3.96 13.18 20.07
C GLU A 88 4.60 13.24 21.46
N LEU A 89 4.84 12.09 22.09
CA LEU A 89 5.58 12.02 23.36
C LEU A 89 7.00 12.55 23.21
N ASP A 90 7.72 12.15 22.17
CA ASP A 90 9.10 12.60 21.93
C ASP A 90 9.15 14.13 21.80
N ARG A 91 8.24 14.69 20.99
CA ARG A 91 8.09 16.15 20.84
C ARG A 91 7.83 16.82 22.19
N LYS A 92 6.95 16.25 23.02
CA LYS A 92 6.63 16.80 24.35
C LYS A 92 7.78 16.71 25.33
N ILE A 93 8.55 15.62 25.31
CA ILE A 93 9.76 15.45 26.12
C ILE A 93 10.82 16.46 25.71
N MET A 94 11.10 16.59 24.41
CA MET A 94 12.07 17.55 23.87
C MET A 94 11.71 19.01 24.13
N THR A 95 10.43 19.31 24.35
CA THR A 95 9.93 20.68 24.63
C THR A 95 9.51 20.88 26.08
N ASP A 96 9.81 19.92 26.96
CA ASP A 96 9.44 19.95 28.38
C ASP A 96 7.93 20.20 28.64
N SER A 97 7.07 19.70 27.74
CA SER A 97 5.60 19.87 27.78
C SER A 97 4.83 18.57 28.06
N ILE A 98 5.53 17.49 28.40
CA ILE A 98 4.93 16.20 28.75
C ILE A 98 4.14 16.29 30.07
N LEU A 99 2.94 15.68 30.09
CA LEU A 99 2.06 15.67 31.26
C LEU A 99 2.26 14.42 32.14
N PRO A 100 1.92 14.47 33.44
CA PRO A 100 2.12 13.34 34.36
C PRO A 100 1.42 12.03 33.95
N ASN A 101 0.23 12.10 33.33
CA ASN A 101 -0.48 10.93 32.82
C ASN A 101 0.25 10.30 31.62
N GLU A 102 0.86 11.12 30.77
CA GLU A 102 1.62 10.69 29.60
C GLU A 102 2.94 10.04 30.00
N GLU A 103 3.62 10.59 31.02
CA GLU A 103 4.79 9.97 31.64
C GLU A 103 4.45 8.58 32.20
N LYS A 104 3.32 8.48 32.91
CA LYS A 104 2.85 7.20 33.46
C LYS A 104 2.57 6.15 32.37
N GLU A 105 2.01 6.58 31.23
CA GLU A 105 1.80 5.71 30.08
C GLU A 105 3.12 5.26 29.46
N LEU A 106 4.08 6.17 29.26
CA LEU A 106 5.40 5.84 28.73
C LEU A 106 6.16 4.86 29.65
N LEU A 107 6.21 5.14 30.96
CA LEU A 107 6.85 4.25 31.94
C LEU A 107 6.19 2.87 31.98
N ARG A 108 4.86 2.80 31.84
CA ARG A 108 4.15 1.52 31.70
C ARG A 108 4.57 0.79 30.43
N ALA A 109 4.64 1.48 29.29
CA ALA A 109 5.07 0.89 28.02
C ALA A 109 6.51 0.35 28.09
N ILE A 110 7.43 1.07 28.74
CA ILE A 110 8.82 0.63 28.96
C ILE A 110 8.86 -0.61 29.86
N ARG A 111 8.08 -0.61 30.95
CA ARG A 111 8.03 -1.73 31.90
C ARG A 111 7.43 -3.00 31.29
N GLN A 112 6.40 -2.85 30.46
CA GLN A 112 5.69 -3.95 29.81
C GLN A 112 6.25 -4.28 28.42
N TYR A 113 7.42 -3.75 28.08
CA TYR A 113 7.97 -3.90 26.74
C TYR A 113 8.37 -5.35 26.44
N GLU A 114 7.77 -5.89 25.38
CA GLU A 114 8.10 -7.18 24.79
C GLU A 114 8.65 -6.97 23.38
N HIS A 115 9.87 -7.48 23.14
CA HIS A 115 10.56 -7.36 21.85
C HIS A 115 10.18 -8.50 20.90
N PRO A 116 10.10 -8.27 19.57
CA PRO A 116 10.20 -7.00 18.86
C PRO A 116 8.85 -6.34 18.53
N ILE A 117 8.71 -5.05 18.84
CA ILE A 117 7.66 -4.20 18.27
C ILE A 117 8.03 -3.72 16.85
N PHE A 118 7.05 -3.25 16.08
CA PHE A 118 7.28 -2.80 14.70
C PHE A 118 8.28 -1.63 14.59
N PHE A 119 8.14 -0.62 15.45
CA PHE A 119 8.96 0.59 15.44
C PHE A 119 9.97 0.64 16.60
N PHE A 120 10.65 -0.48 16.87
CA PHE A 120 11.55 -0.62 18.02
C PHE A 120 12.63 0.46 18.10
N THR A 121 13.34 0.74 17.01
CA THR A 121 14.42 1.74 16.97
C THR A 121 13.93 3.12 17.45
N ARG A 122 12.71 3.51 17.08
CA ARG A 122 12.11 4.78 17.49
C ARG A 122 11.70 4.80 18.95
N PHE A 123 11.14 3.69 19.44
CA PHE A 123 10.82 3.56 20.85
C PHE A 123 12.09 3.60 21.74
N PHE A 124 13.18 3.00 21.26
CA PHE A 124 14.48 3.09 21.93
C PHE A 124 15.02 4.53 21.97
N GLU A 125 14.99 5.24 20.84
CA GLU A 125 15.38 6.66 20.75
C GLU A 125 14.53 7.55 21.69
N LEU A 126 13.20 7.34 21.75
CA LEU A 126 12.28 8.00 22.67
C LEU A 126 12.68 7.75 24.15
N ALA A 127 13.00 6.51 24.51
CA ALA A 127 13.44 6.18 25.87
C ALA A 127 14.80 6.84 26.22
N GLN A 128 15.72 6.96 25.26
CA GLN A 128 16.98 7.71 25.47
C GLN A 128 16.71 9.18 25.78
N ASN A 129 15.86 9.80 24.99
CA ASN A 129 15.41 11.19 25.16
C ASN A 129 14.73 11.38 26.52
N TYR A 130 13.87 10.45 26.91
CA TYR A 130 13.22 10.50 28.22
C TYR A 130 14.21 10.34 29.38
N ARG A 131 15.22 9.47 29.26
CA ARG A 131 16.29 9.34 30.28
C ARG A 131 17.01 10.68 30.51
N HIS A 132 17.29 11.44 29.46
CA HIS A 132 17.87 12.78 29.59
C HIS A 132 16.94 13.74 30.34
N PHE A 133 15.65 13.72 30.00
CA PHE A 133 14.62 14.51 30.69
C PHE A 133 14.55 14.19 32.20
N LEU A 134 14.64 12.91 32.57
CA LEU A 134 14.61 12.44 33.95
C LEU A 134 15.87 12.85 34.74
N LEU A 135 17.05 12.75 34.11
CA LEU A 135 18.33 13.11 34.72
C LEU A 135 18.37 14.58 35.16
N ILE A 136 17.95 15.50 34.27
CA ILE A 136 17.91 16.95 34.56
C ILE A 136 17.03 17.25 35.77
N ARG A 137 16.01 16.42 36.01
CA ARG A 137 14.98 16.60 37.05
C ARG A 137 15.18 15.71 38.27
N MET A 138 16.30 15.00 38.36
CA MET A 138 16.69 14.16 39.50
C MET A 138 15.64 13.08 39.86
N ARG A 139 14.96 12.51 38.85
CA ARG A 139 13.94 11.46 39.04
C ARG A 139 14.56 10.07 39.03
N TYR A 140 15.16 9.67 40.16
CA TYR A 140 16.03 8.49 40.24
C TYR A 140 15.34 7.15 39.94
N GLU A 141 14.16 6.88 40.51
CA GLU A 141 13.47 5.58 40.33
C GLU A 141 13.05 5.36 38.86
N ASP A 142 12.44 6.39 38.26
CA ASP A 142 12.06 6.35 36.84
C ASP A 142 13.30 6.25 35.95
N HIS A 143 14.39 6.93 36.31
CA HIS A 143 15.64 6.89 35.57
C HIS A 143 16.24 5.47 35.56
N GLU A 144 16.26 4.77 36.70
CA GLU A 144 16.76 3.39 36.79
C GLU A 144 15.96 2.45 35.88
N LEU A 145 14.62 2.51 35.91
CA LEU A 145 13.76 1.72 35.04
C LEU A 145 14.09 1.93 33.54
N VAL A 146 14.27 3.18 33.14
CA VAL A 146 14.58 3.53 31.74
C VAL A 146 16.00 3.12 31.37
N ASP A 147 16.97 3.30 32.28
CA ASP A 147 18.36 2.93 32.03
C ASP A 147 18.54 1.41 31.87
N ASP A 148 17.85 0.61 32.68
CA ASP A 148 17.84 -0.85 32.58
C ASP A 148 17.28 -1.32 31.24
N TYR A 149 16.16 -0.73 30.79
CA TYR A 149 15.62 -0.97 29.45
C TYR A 149 16.66 -0.66 28.37
N LEU A 150 17.30 0.51 28.42
CA LEU A 150 18.27 0.93 27.41
C LEU A 150 19.52 0.05 27.41
N ARG A 151 20.00 -0.42 28.56
CA ARG A 151 21.12 -1.36 28.65
C ARG A 151 20.74 -2.72 28.07
N LYS A 152 19.57 -3.25 28.45
CA LYS A 152 19.07 -4.56 27.99
C LYS A 152 18.96 -4.64 26.47
N TYR A 153 18.47 -3.60 25.82
CA TYR A 153 18.16 -3.62 24.37
C TYR A 153 19.21 -2.91 23.49
N ARG A 154 20.33 -2.46 24.04
CA ARG A 154 21.36 -1.71 23.30
C ARG A 154 21.91 -2.44 22.07
N HIS A 155 22.29 -3.71 22.22
CA HIS A 155 22.84 -4.50 21.13
C HIS A 155 21.84 -4.65 19.98
N LEU A 156 20.58 -4.94 20.31
CA LEU A 156 19.50 -5.07 19.32
C LEU A 156 19.27 -3.73 18.59
N TYR A 157 19.30 -2.61 19.30
CA TYR A 157 19.20 -1.28 18.69
C TYR A 157 20.32 -1.03 17.67
N GLU A 158 21.57 -1.32 18.04
CA GLU A 158 22.73 -1.17 17.17
C GLU A 158 22.61 -2.05 15.91
N GLN A 159 22.22 -3.32 16.09
CA GLN A 159 21.95 -4.25 14.99
C GLN A 159 20.83 -3.75 14.05
N SER A 160 19.69 -3.30 14.61
CA SER A 160 18.58 -2.75 13.82
C SER A 160 19.00 -1.53 13.01
N LYS A 161 19.88 -0.66 13.54
CA LYS A 161 20.42 0.51 12.81
C LYS A 161 21.34 0.09 11.66
N GLU A 162 22.22 -0.88 11.89
CA GLU A 162 23.13 -1.40 10.86
C GLU A 162 22.35 -2.04 9.69
N ILE A 163 21.36 -2.87 10.01
CA ILE A 163 20.50 -3.50 9.01
C ILE A 163 19.74 -2.44 8.21
N ASN A 164 19.23 -1.40 8.88
CA ASN A 164 18.54 -0.30 8.23
C ASN A 164 19.43 0.43 7.21
N GLU A 165 20.69 0.68 7.57
CA GLU A 165 21.66 1.29 6.64
C GLU A 165 21.95 0.37 5.45
N LYS A 166 22.12 -0.93 5.69
CA LYS A 166 22.33 -1.91 4.60
C LYS A 166 21.10 -2.02 3.68
N LEU A 167 19.88 -1.85 4.20
CA LEU A 167 18.66 -1.75 3.38
C LEU A 167 18.70 -0.52 2.45
N HIS A 168 19.30 0.60 2.86
CA HIS A 168 19.49 1.77 1.99
C HIS A 168 20.43 1.47 0.83
N GLN A 169 21.53 0.74 1.08
CA GLN A 169 22.45 0.30 0.02
C GLN A 169 21.74 -0.58 -1.01
N ALA A 170 20.98 -1.58 -0.56
CA ALA A 170 20.17 -2.44 -1.44
C ALA A 170 19.15 -1.61 -2.25
N THR A 171 18.57 -0.57 -1.64
CA THR A 171 17.61 0.31 -2.32
C THR A 171 18.25 1.05 -3.49
N LEU A 172 19.49 1.55 -3.34
CA LEU A 172 20.20 2.25 -4.41
C LEU A 172 20.43 1.34 -5.62
N ASP A 173 20.84 0.10 -5.39
CA ASP A 173 21.08 -0.87 -6.47
C ASP A 173 19.79 -1.24 -7.20
N ILE A 174 18.71 -1.50 -6.45
CA ILE A 174 17.39 -1.85 -7.00
C ILE A 174 16.82 -0.70 -7.85
N VAL A 175 16.93 0.54 -7.38
CA VAL A 175 16.42 1.72 -8.11
C VAL A 175 17.25 1.97 -9.37
N LYS A 176 18.59 1.88 -9.29
CA LYS A 176 19.47 1.99 -10.46
C LYS A 176 19.19 0.89 -11.48
N GLN A 177 18.94 -0.33 -11.03
CA GLN A 177 18.56 -1.44 -11.90
C GLN A 177 17.23 -1.15 -12.62
N TYR A 178 16.21 -0.66 -11.91
CA TYR A 178 14.91 -0.32 -12.51
C TYR A 178 15.01 0.82 -13.54
N ALA A 179 15.75 1.89 -13.20
CA ALA A 179 15.84 3.08 -14.03
C ALA A 179 16.70 2.86 -15.28
N GLU A 180 17.87 2.22 -15.10
CA GLU A 180 18.94 2.20 -16.10
C GLU A 180 19.24 0.81 -16.68
N ASN A 181 18.74 -0.28 -16.08
CA ASN A 181 19.08 -1.66 -16.42
C ASN A 181 20.59 -1.96 -16.33
N LYS A 182 21.32 -1.27 -15.44
CA LYS A 182 22.79 -1.33 -15.34
C LYS A 182 23.33 -1.91 -14.04
N ALA A 183 22.57 -1.87 -12.95
CA ALA A 183 23.00 -2.42 -11.66
C ALA A 183 22.47 -3.85 -11.48
N GLU A 184 23.31 -4.74 -10.96
CA GLU A 184 22.85 -6.05 -10.49
C GLU A 184 22.27 -5.87 -9.08
N SER A 185 21.12 -6.48 -8.80
CA SER A 185 20.47 -6.40 -7.49
C SER A 185 20.02 -7.76 -6.94
N LYS A 186 20.21 -8.85 -7.70
CA LYS A 186 19.89 -10.21 -7.24
C LYS A 186 20.77 -10.66 -6.06
N GLN A 187 21.98 -10.11 -5.91
CA GLN A 187 22.85 -10.42 -4.78
C GLN A 187 22.19 -10.14 -3.43
N TRP A 188 21.21 -9.23 -3.39
CA TRP A 188 20.50 -8.87 -2.16
C TRP A 188 19.42 -9.89 -1.77
N VAL A 189 18.98 -10.79 -2.68
CA VAL A 189 17.82 -11.66 -2.45
C VAL A 189 17.99 -12.53 -1.21
N GLN A 190 19.15 -13.17 -1.05
CA GLN A 190 19.40 -14.04 0.09
C GLN A 190 19.37 -13.25 1.40
N TRP A 191 20.17 -12.19 1.50
CA TRP A 191 20.25 -11.37 2.71
C TRP A 191 18.90 -10.72 3.07
N LEU A 192 18.16 -10.19 2.10
CA LEU A 192 16.83 -9.62 2.35
C LEU A 192 15.82 -10.69 2.82
N THR A 193 15.96 -11.93 2.34
CA THR A 193 15.12 -13.05 2.77
C THR A 193 15.42 -13.41 4.22
N GLU A 194 16.70 -13.47 4.59
CA GLU A 194 17.13 -13.69 5.98
C GLU A 194 16.56 -12.59 6.90
N VAL A 195 16.70 -11.31 6.53
CA VAL A 195 16.16 -10.18 7.30
C VAL A 195 14.64 -10.25 7.43
N PHE A 196 13.90 -10.65 6.38
CA PHE A 196 12.45 -10.74 6.43
C PHE A 196 11.94 -11.80 7.41
N TYR A 197 12.59 -12.97 7.45
CA TYR A 197 12.21 -14.09 8.31
C TYR A 197 12.81 -14.04 9.72
N ASP A 198 13.74 -13.13 10.00
CA ASP A 198 14.31 -12.98 11.34
C ASP A 198 13.29 -12.35 12.30
N GLU A 199 12.59 -13.20 13.07
CA GLU A 199 11.61 -12.78 14.08
C GLU A 199 12.22 -12.10 15.32
N GLN A 200 13.55 -12.04 15.42
CA GLN A 200 14.24 -11.24 16.45
C GLN A 200 14.43 -9.78 16.01
N LEU A 201 14.15 -9.43 14.75
CA LEU A 201 14.26 -8.06 14.26
C LEU A 201 12.94 -7.28 14.38
N ASP A 202 13.08 -5.96 14.43
CA ASP A 202 11.95 -5.04 14.39
C ASP A 202 11.12 -5.18 13.10
N GLY A 203 9.81 -5.02 13.26
CA GLY A 203 8.88 -5.21 12.15
C GLY A 203 9.09 -4.25 10.98
N LEU A 204 9.59 -3.03 11.23
CA LEU A 204 9.87 -2.08 10.16
C LEU A 204 10.98 -2.59 9.24
N ASN A 205 12.13 -3.01 9.79
CA ASN A 205 13.22 -3.55 8.98
C ASN A 205 12.80 -4.81 8.21
N ARG A 206 12.07 -5.73 8.85
CA ARG A 206 11.53 -6.94 8.21
C ARG A 206 10.60 -6.58 7.05
N TYR A 207 9.65 -5.67 7.27
CA TYR A 207 8.73 -5.19 6.24
C TYR A 207 9.47 -4.48 5.10
N LEU A 208 10.44 -3.62 5.42
CA LEU A 208 11.24 -2.93 4.44
C LEU A 208 12.04 -3.91 3.58
N ALA A 209 12.57 -5.00 4.14
CA ALA A 209 13.24 -6.06 3.38
C ALA A 209 12.28 -6.72 2.36
N LEU A 210 11.06 -7.04 2.78
CA LEU A 210 10.02 -7.57 1.89
C LEU A 210 9.72 -6.61 0.73
N VAL A 211 9.59 -5.31 1.00
CA VAL A 211 9.37 -4.31 -0.06
C VAL A 211 10.48 -4.38 -1.11
N ARG A 212 11.76 -4.49 -0.72
CA ARG A 212 12.87 -4.62 -1.68
C ARG A 212 12.77 -5.93 -2.47
N LEU A 213 12.46 -7.05 -1.80
CA LEU A 213 12.27 -8.35 -2.46
C LEU A 213 11.17 -8.28 -3.52
N ILE A 214 10.05 -7.61 -3.23
CA ILE A 214 8.98 -7.36 -4.21
C ILE A 214 9.55 -6.62 -5.42
N PHE A 215 10.24 -5.49 -5.23
CA PHE A 215 10.86 -4.76 -6.34
C PHE A 215 11.80 -5.63 -7.17
N ILE A 216 12.69 -6.40 -6.55
CA ILE A 216 13.59 -7.32 -7.25
C ILE A 216 12.79 -8.33 -8.07
N GLY A 217 11.80 -8.99 -7.48
CA GLY A 217 10.97 -9.97 -8.17
C GLY A 217 10.24 -9.38 -9.39
N PHE A 218 9.71 -8.16 -9.27
CA PHE A 218 9.08 -7.47 -10.40
C PHE A 218 10.07 -7.03 -11.48
N ASN A 219 11.25 -6.55 -11.09
CA ASN A 219 12.27 -6.09 -12.03
C ASN A 219 12.85 -7.23 -12.87
N TYR A 220 13.10 -8.40 -12.26
CA TYR A 220 13.61 -9.59 -12.95
C TYR A 220 12.52 -10.55 -13.44
N ARG A 221 11.25 -10.24 -13.18
CA ARG A 221 10.10 -11.09 -13.50
C ARG A 221 10.17 -12.49 -12.88
N GLN A 222 10.73 -12.57 -11.67
CA GLN A 222 10.83 -13.78 -10.86
C GLN A 222 9.84 -13.65 -9.71
N PHE A 223 8.73 -14.39 -9.77
CA PHE A 223 7.60 -14.21 -8.86
C PHE A 223 7.46 -15.34 -7.85
N ASP A 224 7.99 -16.52 -8.15
CA ASP A 224 7.74 -17.75 -7.38
C ASP A 224 8.16 -17.60 -5.91
N PHE A 225 9.36 -17.02 -5.66
CA PHE A 225 9.87 -16.83 -4.31
C PHE A 225 9.10 -15.77 -3.49
N LEU A 226 8.27 -14.95 -4.14
CA LEU A 226 7.42 -13.97 -3.46
C LEU A 226 6.16 -14.61 -2.90
N GLN A 227 5.64 -15.67 -3.52
CA GLN A 227 4.40 -16.31 -3.08
C GLN A 227 4.51 -16.79 -1.64
N GLU A 228 5.56 -17.56 -1.31
CA GLU A 228 5.85 -18.03 0.05
C GLU A 228 5.91 -16.87 1.06
N LYS A 229 6.49 -15.74 0.67
CA LYS A 229 6.64 -14.57 1.55
C LYS A 229 5.32 -13.86 1.80
N PHE A 230 4.47 -13.77 0.77
CA PHE A 230 3.13 -13.23 0.93
C PHE A 230 2.26 -14.15 1.78
N ASP A 231 2.38 -15.47 1.63
CA ASP A 231 1.60 -16.43 2.43
C ASP A 231 2.02 -16.39 3.91
N TYR A 232 3.32 -16.20 4.21
CA TYR A 232 3.78 -15.93 5.58
C TYR A 232 3.24 -14.60 6.11
N LEU A 233 3.28 -13.53 5.31
CA LEU A 233 2.75 -12.22 5.71
C LEU A 233 1.22 -12.23 5.95
N ASP A 234 0.47 -13.00 5.16
CA ASP A 234 -0.98 -13.21 5.34
C ASP A 234 -1.29 -13.76 6.74
N GLN A 235 -0.52 -14.77 7.17
CA GLN A 235 -0.63 -15.35 8.52
C GLN A 235 -0.32 -14.33 9.63
N LEU A 236 0.65 -13.44 9.42
CA LEU A 236 0.95 -12.37 10.37
C LEU A 236 -0.21 -11.38 10.49
N PHE A 237 -0.76 -10.90 9.37
CA PHE A 237 -1.91 -10.00 9.39
C PHE A 237 -3.15 -10.63 10.01
N ALA A 238 -3.40 -11.92 9.78
CA ALA A 238 -4.53 -12.62 10.38
C ALA A 238 -4.45 -12.66 11.92
N LYS A 239 -3.23 -12.59 12.47
CA LYS A 239 -2.96 -12.49 13.91
C LYS A 239 -2.90 -11.04 14.42
N GLY A 240 -3.11 -10.04 13.56
CA GLY A 240 -2.96 -8.62 13.92
C GLY A 240 -1.51 -8.15 14.02
N VAL A 241 -0.53 -8.97 13.60
CA VAL A 241 0.89 -8.60 13.63
C VAL A 241 1.19 -7.64 12.48
N TYR A 242 1.92 -6.56 12.78
CA TYR A 242 2.30 -5.50 11.82
C TYR A 242 1.13 -4.78 11.17
N TYR A 243 -0.04 -4.87 11.78
CA TYR A 243 -1.23 -4.25 11.26
C TYR A 243 -1.09 -2.72 11.27
N SER A 244 -1.25 -2.12 10.11
CA SER A 244 -1.94 -0.85 9.96
C SER A 244 -2.78 -0.93 8.70
N LYS A 245 -3.86 -0.15 8.63
CA LYS A 245 -4.70 -0.15 7.42
C LYS A 245 -3.88 0.18 6.16
N ARG A 246 -2.93 1.12 6.27
CA ARG A 246 -2.00 1.49 5.18
C ARG A 246 -1.20 0.29 4.67
N ILE A 247 -0.54 -0.45 5.58
CA ILE A 247 0.31 -1.59 5.22
C ILE A 247 -0.56 -2.71 4.62
N LEU A 248 -1.73 -2.96 5.19
CA LEU A 248 -2.64 -4.01 4.71
C LEU A 248 -3.21 -3.72 3.31
N LEU A 249 -3.56 -2.47 3.01
CA LEU A 249 -3.97 -2.06 1.65
C LEU A 249 -2.83 -2.24 0.62
N ASN A 250 -1.60 -1.91 1.02
CA ASN A 250 -0.42 -2.13 0.19
C ASN A 250 -0.20 -3.63 -0.09
N TYR A 251 -0.35 -4.48 0.94
CA TYR A 251 -0.32 -5.93 0.80
C TYR A 251 -1.34 -6.42 -0.25
N TYR A 252 -2.59 -5.99 -0.17
CA TYR A 252 -3.60 -6.38 -1.16
C TYR A 252 -3.27 -5.88 -2.57
N SER A 253 -2.73 -4.67 -2.72
CA SER A 253 -2.30 -4.19 -4.03
C SER A 253 -1.18 -5.05 -4.61
N ASN A 254 -0.23 -5.48 -3.79
CA ASN A 254 0.83 -6.38 -4.23
C ASN A 254 0.30 -7.79 -4.56
N ARG A 255 -0.66 -8.33 -3.79
CA ARG A 255 -1.35 -9.60 -4.11
C ARG A 255 -2.06 -9.50 -5.46
N LEU A 256 -2.76 -8.40 -5.74
CA LEU A 256 -3.34 -8.16 -7.07
C LEU A 256 -2.28 -8.29 -8.16
N LEU A 257 -1.13 -7.62 -7.98
CA LEU A 257 -0.08 -7.63 -8.98
C LEU A 257 0.47 -9.04 -9.19
N LEU A 258 0.70 -9.80 -8.11
CA LEU A 258 1.20 -11.16 -8.15
C LEU A 258 0.23 -12.11 -8.88
N HIS A 259 -1.04 -12.16 -8.45
CA HIS A 259 -2.09 -12.97 -9.10
C HIS A 259 -2.27 -12.61 -10.57
N SER A 260 -2.14 -11.32 -10.92
CA SER A 260 -2.17 -10.84 -12.30
C SER A 260 -1.02 -11.39 -13.17
N LYS A 261 0.14 -11.70 -12.57
CA LYS A 261 1.27 -12.34 -13.28
C LYS A 261 1.03 -13.83 -13.51
N PHE A 262 0.39 -14.51 -12.57
CA PHE A 262 -0.03 -15.91 -12.71
C PHE A 262 -1.32 -16.09 -13.51
N ARG A 263 -1.91 -15.00 -14.02
CA ARG A 263 -3.19 -14.96 -14.77
C ARG A 263 -4.39 -15.43 -13.96
N GLU A 264 -4.30 -15.35 -12.64
CA GLU A 264 -5.37 -15.64 -11.67
C GLU A 264 -6.24 -14.38 -11.51
N PHE A 265 -6.92 -14.00 -12.59
CA PHE A 265 -7.51 -12.66 -12.69
C PHE A 265 -8.65 -12.42 -11.70
N ASP A 266 -9.43 -13.44 -11.32
CA ASP A 266 -10.50 -13.27 -10.35
C ASP A 266 -9.96 -12.93 -8.96
N GLN A 267 -8.88 -13.60 -8.55
CA GLN A 267 -8.16 -13.26 -7.31
C GLN A 267 -7.52 -11.88 -7.41
N ALA A 268 -6.94 -11.54 -8.57
CA ALA A 268 -6.37 -10.22 -8.77
C ALA A 268 -7.43 -9.11 -8.62
N VAL A 269 -8.65 -9.30 -9.18
CA VAL A 269 -9.76 -8.35 -9.02
C VAL A 269 -10.22 -8.28 -7.56
N TYR A 270 -10.37 -9.42 -6.89
CA TYR A 270 -10.72 -9.50 -5.48
C TYR A 270 -9.79 -8.65 -4.60
N TYR A 271 -8.48 -8.90 -4.69
CA TYR A 271 -7.48 -8.15 -3.95
C TYR A 271 -7.39 -6.68 -4.39
N GLY A 272 -7.66 -6.38 -5.66
CA GLY A 272 -7.72 -5.01 -6.15
C GLY A 272 -8.79 -4.18 -5.47
N TYR A 273 -10.00 -4.72 -5.36
CA TYR A 273 -11.09 -4.03 -4.66
C TYR A 273 -10.79 -3.84 -3.18
N LEU A 274 -10.16 -4.82 -2.53
CA LEU A 274 -9.71 -4.66 -1.14
C LEU A 274 -8.68 -3.52 -1.02
N SER A 275 -7.74 -3.40 -1.97
CA SER A 275 -6.69 -2.37 -1.92
C SER A 275 -7.21 -0.93 -2.07
N ILE A 276 -8.41 -0.72 -2.62
CA ILE A 276 -9.00 0.61 -2.82
C ILE A 276 -10.13 0.95 -1.83
N ARG A 277 -10.31 0.15 -0.76
CA ARG A 277 -11.35 0.40 0.26
C ARG A 277 -11.15 1.68 1.07
N ASP A 278 -9.93 2.21 1.09
CA ASP A 278 -9.62 3.48 1.73
C ASP A 278 -8.65 4.31 0.88
N LYS A 279 -8.67 5.62 1.09
CA LYS A 279 -7.87 6.59 0.35
C LYS A 279 -6.61 6.95 1.11
N ASN A 280 -5.47 6.51 0.59
CA ASN A 280 -4.15 6.90 1.07
C ASN A 280 -3.30 7.48 -0.08
N HIS A 281 -2.02 7.76 0.18
CA HIS A 281 -1.10 8.32 -0.82
C HIS A 281 -0.96 7.46 -2.10
N ASP A 282 -1.13 6.14 -1.97
CA ASP A 282 -0.97 5.17 -3.06
C ASP A 282 -2.31 4.79 -3.72
N TYR A 283 -3.44 5.30 -3.24
CA TYR A 283 -4.78 4.95 -3.74
C TYR A 283 -4.89 5.05 -5.27
N LEU A 284 -4.31 6.10 -5.86
CA LEU A 284 -4.32 6.29 -7.31
C LEU A 284 -3.58 5.16 -8.05
N TYR A 285 -2.47 4.70 -7.48
CA TYR A 285 -1.70 3.58 -8.01
C TYR A 285 -2.52 2.27 -7.90
N TYR A 286 -3.17 2.04 -6.76
CA TYR A 286 -4.01 0.86 -6.53
C TYR A 286 -5.19 0.79 -7.51
N ALA A 287 -5.93 1.89 -7.66
CA ALA A 287 -7.05 2.00 -8.60
C ALA A 287 -6.60 1.79 -10.05
N THR A 288 -5.44 2.33 -10.43
CA THR A 288 -4.86 2.13 -11.77
C THR A 288 -4.58 0.64 -12.04
N ASN A 289 -4.01 -0.07 -11.06
CA ASN A 289 -3.71 -1.50 -11.19
C ASN A 289 -4.99 -2.35 -11.28
N LEU A 290 -6.01 -2.05 -10.47
CA LEU A 290 -7.32 -2.70 -10.57
C LEU A 290 -7.97 -2.47 -11.95
N GLY A 291 -8.01 -1.21 -12.41
CA GLY A 291 -8.51 -0.88 -13.75
C GLY A 291 -7.78 -1.64 -14.85
N ALA A 292 -6.46 -1.79 -14.75
CA ALA A 292 -5.65 -2.56 -15.69
C ALA A 292 -6.04 -4.05 -15.73
N VAL A 293 -6.33 -4.66 -14.57
CA VAL A 293 -6.76 -6.06 -14.47
C VAL A 293 -8.19 -6.24 -15.00
N LEU A 294 -9.11 -5.35 -14.63
CA LEU A 294 -10.50 -5.37 -15.12
C LEU A 294 -10.56 -5.29 -16.65
N LEU A 295 -9.72 -4.46 -17.27
CA LEU A 295 -9.59 -4.41 -18.75
C LEU A 295 -9.14 -5.75 -19.35
N ARG A 296 -8.26 -6.51 -18.67
CA ARG A 296 -7.84 -7.84 -19.13
C ARG A 296 -8.95 -8.88 -19.01
N GLN A 297 -9.84 -8.72 -18.04
CA GLN A 297 -11.05 -9.54 -17.89
C GLN A 297 -12.22 -9.08 -18.80
N GLN A 298 -12.00 -8.13 -19.70
CA GLN A 298 -13.07 -7.56 -20.54
C GLN A 298 -14.20 -6.89 -19.75
N LYS A 299 -13.95 -6.47 -18.50
CA LYS A 299 -14.87 -5.69 -17.68
C LYS A 299 -14.67 -4.20 -17.94
N GLN A 300 -14.89 -3.76 -19.19
CA GLN A 300 -14.45 -2.43 -19.63
C GLN A 300 -15.19 -1.28 -18.92
N GLN A 301 -16.50 -1.43 -18.72
CA GLN A 301 -17.34 -0.41 -18.09
C GLN A 301 -16.96 -0.24 -16.61
N GLU A 302 -16.81 -1.35 -15.89
CA GLU A 302 -16.38 -1.38 -14.49
C GLU A 302 -14.98 -0.76 -14.33
N ALA A 303 -14.03 -1.09 -15.22
CA ALA A 303 -12.71 -0.46 -15.22
C ALA A 303 -12.79 1.07 -15.37
N LEU A 304 -13.68 1.57 -16.25
CA LEU A 304 -13.87 3.00 -16.45
C LEU A 304 -14.49 3.67 -15.21
N GLU A 305 -15.39 2.99 -14.50
CA GLU A 305 -15.99 3.48 -13.25
C GLU A 305 -14.96 3.63 -12.15
N VAL A 306 -14.14 2.60 -11.89
CA VAL A 306 -13.03 2.67 -10.93
C VAL A 306 -12.09 3.84 -11.23
N MET A 307 -11.74 4.04 -12.50
CA MET A 307 -10.87 5.16 -12.89
C MET A 307 -11.55 6.52 -12.70
N LYS A 308 -12.86 6.63 -12.94
CA LYS A 308 -13.60 7.88 -12.70
C LYS A 308 -13.68 8.23 -11.21
N GLU A 309 -13.88 7.25 -10.36
CA GLU A 309 -13.90 7.45 -8.90
C GLU A 309 -12.56 7.93 -8.36
N ALA A 310 -11.45 7.45 -8.94
CA ALA A 310 -10.11 7.88 -8.58
C ALA A 310 -9.64 9.18 -9.26
N TYR A 311 -10.44 9.75 -10.17
CA TYR A 311 -10.10 10.95 -10.92
C TYR A 311 -9.82 12.20 -10.05
N PRO A 312 -10.54 12.45 -8.93
CA PRO A 312 -10.22 13.55 -8.02
C PRO A 312 -8.79 13.47 -7.48
N GLU A 313 -8.33 12.27 -7.11
CA GLU A 313 -6.98 12.05 -6.56
C GLU A 313 -5.88 12.28 -7.61
N MET A 314 -6.17 11.93 -8.87
CA MET A 314 -5.28 12.24 -9.99
C MET A 314 -5.01 13.75 -10.13
N LYS A 315 -6.02 14.60 -9.88
CA LYS A 315 -5.84 16.05 -10.03
C LYS A 315 -4.84 16.61 -9.03
N VAL A 316 -4.88 16.12 -7.79
CA VAL A 316 -4.11 16.66 -6.66
C VAL A 316 -2.76 15.99 -6.45
N THR A 317 -2.54 14.79 -6.99
CA THR A 317 -1.25 14.10 -6.81
C THR A 317 -0.10 14.87 -7.48
N LYS A 318 1.02 14.97 -6.74
CA LYS A 318 2.31 15.48 -7.22
C LYS A 318 3.20 14.38 -7.79
N ASN A 319 2.86 13.11 -7.59
CA ASN A 319 3.62 11.98 -8.11
C ASN A 319 3.33 11.83 -9.62
N LEU A 320 4.17 12.44 -10.45
CA LEU A 320 4.02 12.47 -11.91
C LEU A 320 4.08 11.07 -12.52
N HIS A 321 4.92 10.18 -12.00
CA HIS A 321 5.03 8.80 -12.47
C HIS A 321 3.71 8.03 -12.32
N THR A 322 3.03 8.16 -11.17
CA THR A 322 1.71 7.58 -10.94
C THR A 322 0.63 8.29 -11.75
N LYS A 323 0.68 9.63 -11.83
CA LYS A 323 -0.27 10.45 -12.60
C LYS A 323 -0.31 10.08 -14.08
N ILE A 324 0.85 9.97 -14.72
CA ILE A 324 0.97 9.60 -16.13
C ILE A 324 0.51 8.16 -16.34
N GLY A 325 0.85 7.25 -15.42
CA GLY A 325 0.36 5.87 -15.44
C GLY A 325 -1.16 5.79 -15.42
N PHE A 326 -1.80 6.50 -14.47
CA PHE A 326 -3.25 6.59 -14.39
C PHE A 326 -3.86 7.14 -15.67
N VAL A 327 -3.32 8.24 -16.21
CA VAL A 327 -3.84 8.87 -17.43
C VAL A 327 -3.77 7.94 -18.63
N ALA A 328 -2.66 7.22 -18.81
CA ALA A 328 -2.53 6.23 -19.87
C ALA A 328 -3.61 5.14 -19.76
N PHE A 329 -3.84 4.60 -18.57
CA PHE A 329 -4.89 3.60 -18.35
C PHE A 329 -6.31 4.17 -18.47
N TYR A 330 -6.52 5.43 -18.10
CA TYR A 330 -7.82 6.10 -18.28
C TYR A 330 -8.14 6.25 -19.78
N ILE A 331 -7.17 6.69 -20.60
CA ILE A 331 -7.29 6.73 -22.07
C ILE A 331 -7.61 5.33 -22.60
N LYS A 332 -6.91 4.30 -22.10
CA LYS A 332 -7.18 2.90 -22.49
C LYS A 332 -8.60 2.46 -22.12
N CYS A 333 -9.10 2.83 -20.94
CA CYS A 333 -10.49 2.57 -20.56
C CYS A 333 -11.47 3.25 -21.50
N LEU A 334 -11.22 4.52 -21.87
CA LEU A 334 -12.06 5.22 -22.84
C LEU A 334 -12.08 4.53 -24.21
N ASN A 335 -10.91 4.12 -24.73
CA ASN A 335 -10.81 3.37 -25.99
C ASN A 335 -11.60 2.06 -25.93
N LYS A 336 -11.42 1.27 -24.86
CA LYS A 336 -12.10 -0.01 -24.68
C LYS A 336 -13.61 0.12 -24.48
N ASN A 337 -14.11 1.31 -24.15
CA ASN A 337 -15.53 1.64 -24.10
C ASN A 337 -16.04 2.39 -25.35
N GLY A 338 -15.29 2.37 -26.46
CA GLY A 338 -15.69 3.03 -27.72
C GLY A 338 -15.65 4.55 -27.70
N ARG A 339 -15.12 5.18 -26.64
CA ARG A 339 -15.08 6.64 -26.45
C ARG A 339 -13.81 7.25 -27.06
N TYR A 340 -13.51 6.88 -28.31
CA TYR A 340 -12.23 7.20 -28.97
C TYR A 340 -11.94 8.70 -29.07
N ARG A 341 -12.94 9.49 -29.47
CA ARG A 341 -12.78 10.96 -29.58
C ARG A 341 -12.47 11.62 -28.24
N SER A 342 -13.11 11.14 -27.16
CA SER A 342 -12.82 11.60 -25.80
C SER A 342 -11.42 11.20 -25.36
N ALA A 343 -10.99 9.98 -25.69
CA ALA A 343 -9.65 9.48 -25.41
C ALA A 343 -8.58 10.31 -26.12
N GLU A 344 -8.77 10.59 -27.42
CA GLU A 344 -7.88 11.43 -28.24
C GLU A 344 -7.77 12.85 -27.67
N ASN A 345 -8.91 13.50 -27.39
CA ASN A 345 -8.93 14.87 -26.85
C ASN A 345 -8.21 14.93 -25.50
N TYR A 346 -8.44 13.94 -24.64
CA TYR A 346 -7.79 13.90 -23.33
C TYR A 346 -6.27 13.70 -23.46
N ALA A 347 -5.85 12.77 -24.31
CA ALA A 347 -4.45 12.49 -24.58
C ALA A 347 -3.73 13.69 -25.18
N SER A 348 -4.35 14.40 -26.13
CA SER A 348 -3.74 15.57 -26.78
C SER A 348 -3.55 16.74 -25.80
N THR A 349 -4.57 17.04 -24.98
CA THR A 349 -4.48 18.07 -23.93
C THR A 349 -3.42 17.72 -22.89
N PHE A 350 -3.39 16.46 -22.44
CA PHE A 350 -2.42 16.03 -21.44
C PHE A 350 -0.98 16.05 -21.98
N LEU A 351 -0.77 15.61 -23.23
CA LEU A 351 0.53 15.68 -23.90
C LEU A 351 1.03 17.11 -24.05
N ALA A 352 0.15 18.07 -24.31
CA ALA A 352 0.52 19.48 -24.41
C ALA A 352 1.00 20.05 -23.06
N ALA A 353 0.39 19.62 -21.96
CA ALA A 353 0.71 20.12 -20.61
C ALA A 353 1.92 19.41 -19.98
N TYR A 354 2.13 18.11 -20.23
CA TYR A 354 3.08 17.27 -19.50
C TYR A 354 4.08 16.56 -20.40
N LYS A 355 4.43 17.17 -21.55
CA LYS A 355 5.27 16.52 -22.57
C LYS A 355 6.57 15.98 -21.99
N LYS A 356 7.29 16.80 -21.21
CA LYS A 356 8.61 16.46 -20.66
C LYS A 356 8.51 15.25 -19.72
N GLU A 357 7.56 15.31 -18.80
CA GLU A 357 7.32 14.31 -17.76
C GLU A 357 6.86 12.98 -18.36
N ILE A 358 6.06 13.02 -19.43
CA ILE A 358 5.66 11.81 -20.17
C ILE A 358 6.91 11.07 -20.68
N PHE A 359 7.85 11.77 -21.31
CA PHE A 359 9.10 11.18 -21.80
C PHE A 359 10.00 10.65 -20.69
N GLU A 360 10.04 11.35 -19.57
CA GLU A 360 10.84 10.96 -18.40
C GLU A 360 10.34 9.66 -17.77
N TYR A 361 9.02 9.54 -17.57
CA TYR A 361 8.48 8.46 -16.72
C TYR A 361 7.86 7.30 -17.47
N ARG A 362 6.88 7.55 -18.37
CA ARG A 362 5.98 6.50 -18.87
C ARG A 362 5.50 6.74 -20.31
N TRP A 363 6.40 7.15 -21.20
CA TRP A 363 6.05 7.50 -22.58
C TRP A 363 5.45 6.33 -23.37
N HIS A 364 6.02 5.13 -23.23
CA HIS A 364 5.62 3.98 -24.04
C HIS A 364 4.15 3.61 -23.83
N ILE A 365 3.71 3.51 -22.58
CA ILE A 365 2.32 3.17 -22.24
C ILE A 365 1.35 4.31 -22.57
N PHE A 366 1.78 5.56 -22.40
CA PHE A 366 0.98 6.74 -22.76
C PHE A 366 0.72 6.80 -24.26
N PHE A 367 1.78 6.76 -25.07
CA PHE A 367 1.66 6.82 -26.52
C PHE A 367 0.98 5.59 -27.11
N SER A 368 1.14 4.40 -26.51
CA SER A 368 0.41 3.21 -26.95
C SER A 368 -1.11 3.42 -26.84
N SER A 369 -1.56 3.97 -25.71
CA SER A 369 -2.99 4.23 -25.48
C SER A 369 -3.51 5.39 -26.35
N TYR A 370 -2.67 6.41 -26.59
CA TYR A 370 -3.04 7.53 -27.47
C TYR A 370 -3.14 7.10 -28.94
N LEU A 371 -2.15 6.36 -29.46
CA LEU A 371 -2.17 5.89 -30.85
C LEU A 371 -3.33 4.92 -31.09
N GLU A 372 -3.65 4.05 -30.12
CA GLU A 372 -4.85 3.19 -30.18
C GLU A 372 -6.12 4.01 -30.43
N SER A 373 -6.29 5.16 -29.75
CA SER A 373 -7.46 6.04 -29.96
C SER A 373 -7.54 6.61 -31.38
N LEU A 374 -6.39 6.89 -32.01
CA LEU A 374 -6.32 7.47 -33.34
C LEU A 374 -6.58 6.40 -34.42
N ILE A 375 -6.06 5.20 -34.21
CA ILE A 375 -6.25 4.06 -35.11
C ILE A 375 -7.71 3.64 -35.16
N HIS A 376 -8.39 3.53 -34.00
CA HIS A 376 -9.82 3.22 -33.99
C HIS A 376 -10.70 4.26 -34.71
N GLN A 377 -10.21 5.49 -34.86
CA GLN A 377 -10.86 6.55 -35.62
C GLN A 377 -10.39 6.63 -37.08
N SER A 378 -9.54 5.70 -37.53
CA SER A 378 -8.91 5.71 -38.86
C SER A 378 -8.14 7.00 -39.17
N ASN A 379 -7.64 7.71 -38.14
CA ASN A 379 -6.92 8.97 -38.30
C ASN A 379 -5.42 8.76 -38.52
N TYR A 380 -5.08 7.99 -39.56
CA TYR A 380 -3.71 7.56 -39.87
C TYR A 380 -2.75 8.74 -40.10
N ARG A 381 -3.26 9.83 -40.70
CA ARG A 381 -2.48 11.06 -40.90
C ARG A 381 -1.99 11.64 -39.56
N LYS A 382 -2.86 11.63 -38.53
CA LYS A 382 -2.49 12.11 -37.20
C LYS A 382 -1.58 11.12 -36.47
N VAL A 383 -1.76 9.81 -36.65
CA VAL A 383 -0.83 8.78 -36.15
C VAL A 383 0.59 9.08 -36.64
N LEU A 384 0.79 9.19 -37.95
CA LEU A 384 2.10 9.49 -38.55
C LEU A 384 2.68 10.80 -38.04
N LYS A 385 1.85 11.83 -37.88
CA LYS A 385 2.27 13.12 -37.32
C LYS A 385 2.78 12.97 -35.89
N VAL A 386 2.03 12.29 -35.01
CA VAL A 386 2.39 12.08 -33.60
C VAL A 386 3.68 11.26 -33.50
N VAL A 387 3.80 10.17 -34.26
CA VAL A 387 4.99 9.31 -34.28
C VAL A 387 6.24 10.11 -34.68
N ARG A 388 6.17 10.88 -35.78
CA ARG A 388 7.30 11.68 -36.27
C ARG A 388 7.68 12.82 -35.33
N GLN A 389 6.71 13.60 -34.87
CA GLN A 389 6.97 14.76 -34.00
C GLN A 389 7.61 14.40 -32.66
N ASN A 390 7.41 13.17 -32.21
CA ASN A 390 7.90 12.66 -30.94
C ASN A 390 9.02 11.63 -31.08
N ARG A 391 9.49 11.37 -32.32
CA ARG A 391 10.56 10.40 -32.65
C ARG A 391 10.33 9.03 -31.99
N LEU A 392 9.08 8.56 -31.97
CA LEU A 392 8.70 7.36 -31.19
C LEU A 392 9.42 6.10 -31.67
N LEU A 393 9.71 5.96 -32.97
CA LEU A 393 10.42 4.78 -33.51
C LEU A 393 11.89 4.70 -33.04
N GLU A 394 12.57 5.84 -32.92
CA GLU A 394 13.94 5.89 -32.39
C GLU A 394 13.98 5.52 -30.91
N LEU A 395 12.99 5.99 -30.15
CA LEU A 395 12.82 5.66 -28.73
C LEU A 395 12.48 4.18 -28.54
N GLU A 396 11.58 3.65 -29.36
CA GLU A 396 11.18 2.23 -29.35
C GLU A 396 12.40 1.32 -29.59
N LYS A 397 13.24 1.63 -30.57
CA LYS A 397 14.46 0.85 -30.87
C LYS A 397 15.42 0.78 -29.68
N LYS A 398 15.57 1.88 -28.93
CA LYS A 398 16.37 1.90 -27.69
C LYS A 398 15.68 1.20 -26.52
N TYR A 399 14.37 1.04 -26.57
CA TYR A 399 13.57 0.44 -25.50
C TYR A 399 13.46 -1.09 -25.62
N GLN A 400 13.78 -1.65 -26.80
CA GLN A 400 13.79 -3.08 -27.09
C GLN A 400 14.63 -3.91 -26.12
N ASP A 401 15.74 -3.35 -25.63
CA ASP A 401 16.69 -4.05 -24.76
C ASP A 401 16.17 -4.24 -23.31
N ARG A 402 14.98 -3.72 -22.97
CA ARG A 402 14.41 -3.87 -21.62
C ARG A 402 13.65 -5.19 -21.47
N ALA A 403 13.82 -5.84 -20.31
CA ALA A 403 13.15 -7.10 -19.96
C ALA A 403 11.60 -7.03 -19.95
N ASN A 404 11.03 -5.83 -19.90
CA ASN A 404 9.59 -5.55 -19.93
C ASN A 404 9.09 -5.03 -21.28
N TYR A 405 9.90 -5.08 -22.34
CA TYR A 405 9.54 -4.60 -23.66
C TYR A 405 8.34 -5.35 -24.26
N LEU A 406 7.42 -4.60 -24.86
CA LEU A 406 6.35 -5.10 -25.73
C LEU A 406 6.29 -4.20 -26.98
N PRO A 407 6.35 -4.75 -28.21
CA PRO A 407 6.47 -3.99 -29.47
C PRO A 407 5.18 -3.32 -29.93
N THR A 408 4.43 -2.75 -28.99
CA THR A 408 3.07 -2.23 -29.21
C THR A 408 3.06 -1.05 -30.18
N LEU A 409 4.07 -0.17 -30.12
CA LEU A 409 4.16 1.00 -31.02
C LEU A 409 4.64 0.63 -32.42
N LEU A 410 5.43 -0.43 -32.57
CA LEU A 410 5.80 -0.96 -33.88
C LEU A 410 4.58 -1.50 -34.63
N TRP A 411 3.69 -2.21 -33.93
CA TRP A 411 2.45 -2.72 -34.52
C TRP A 411 1.53 -1.59 -34.99
N TYR A 412 1.41 -0.51 -34.23
CA TYR A 412 0.59 0.65 -34.59
C TYR A 412 1.14 1.49 -35.74
N ASN A 413 2.44 1.39 -36.04
CA ASN A 413 3.06 2.09 -37.16
C ASN A 413 3.06 1.26 -38.46
N ALA A 414 2.87 -0.06 -38.37
CA ALA A 414 2.83 -0.96 -39.52
C ALA A 414 1.45 -1.03 -40.21
N VAL A 415 0.41 -0.50 -39.55
CA VAL A 415 -0.96 -0.32 -40.06
C VAL A 415 -1.10 1.09 -40.61
#